data_AF-A0A7C4CPZ3-F1
#
_entry.id   AF-A0A7C4CPZ3-F1
#
_cell.length_a   1.000
_cell.length_b   1.000
_cell.length_c   1.000
_cell.angle_alpha   90.00
_cell.angle_beta   90.00
_cell.angle_gamma   90.00
#
_symmetry.space_group_name_H-M   'P 1'
#
loop_
_entity.id
_entity.type
_entity.pdbx_description
1 polymer ?
#
loop_
_entity_poly.entity_id
_entity_poly.type
_entity_poly.pdbx_seq_one_letter_code
_entity_poly.pdbx_strand_id
1 'polypeptide(L)' 'MWAEKYRPKTLDEMVNQKEIVERLKSFVKAKNVPHCIFAGPPGTGKTTAALCLARD' A
#
# COMPACT_ATOMS: atom_id res chain seq x y z
N MET A 1 -0.07 15.87 14.44
CA MET A 1 -0.90 14.65 14.39
C MET A 1 0.01 13.47 14.07
N TRP A 2 0.21 12.53 15.00
CA TRP A 2 1.22 11.46 14.89
C TRP A 2 0.94 10.51 13.72
N ALA A 3 -0.33 10.28 13.38
CA ALA A 3 -0.74 9.42 12.27
C ALA A 3 -0.17 9.85 10.90
N GLU A 4 -0.04 11.15 10.63
CA GLU A 4 0.52 11.64 9.37
C GLU A 4 2.04 11.58 9.36
N LYS A 5 2.67 11.79 10.52
CA LYS A 5 4.13 11.78 10.69
C LYS A 5 4.72 10.39 10.44
N TYR A 6 4.01 9.34 10.84
CA TYR A 6 4.43 7.94 10.69
C TYR A 6 3.67 7.20 9.58
N ARG A 7 2.98 7.90 8.69
CA ARG A 7 2.31 7.25 7.56
C ARG A 7 3.39 6.68 6.61
N PRO A 8 3.34 5.37 6.32
CA PRO A 8 4.22 4.74 5.33
C PRO A 8 4.22 5.51 4.00
N LYS A 9 5.39 5.69 3.41
CA LYS A 9 5.58 6.37 2.12
C LYS A 9 5.82 5.42 0.97
N THR A 10 6.31 4.22 1.24
CA THR A 10 6.60 3.16 0.27
C THR A 10 5.88 1.87 0.65
N LEU A 11 5.78 0.93 -0.29
CA LEU A 11 5.18 -0.38 -0.03
C LEU A 11 6.00 -1.18 1.02
N ASP A 12 7.31 -0.96 1.11
CA ASP A 12 8.21 -1.58 2.10
C ASP A 12 7.95 -1.14 3.55
N GLU A 13 7.48 0.09 3.75
CA GLU A 13 7.19 0.63 5.09
C GLU A 13 5.83 0.15 5.64
N MET A 14 5.02 -0.53 4.84
CA MET A 14 3.73 -1.08 5.30
C MET A 14 3.93 -2.32 6.17
N VAL A 15 3.45 -2.24 7.42
CA VAL A 15 3.54 -3.33 8.41
C VAL A 15 2.23 -4.14 8.42
N ASN A 16 2.31 -5.43 8.76
CA ASN A 16 1.16 -6.36 8.93
C ASN A 16 0.33 -6.70 7.68
N GLN A 17 0.81 -6.40 6.47
CA GLN A 17 0.15 -6.79 5.21
C GLN A 17 1.15 -7.37 4.18
N LYS A 18 2.03 -8.27 4.63
CA LYS A 18 3.16 -8.78 3.82
C LYS A 18 2.72 -9.38 2.47
N GLU A 19 1.71 -10.25 2.49
CA GLU A 19 1.22 -10.90 1.26
C GLU A 19 0.65 -9.90 0.25
N ILE A 20 -0.13 -8.91 0.73
CA ILE A 20 -0.71 -7.86 -0.11
C ILE A 20 0.40 -6.98 -0.68
N VAL A 21 1.36 -6.57 0.16
CA VAL A 21 2.51 -5.75 -0.24
C VAL A 21 3.35 -6.46 -1.30
N GLU A 22 3.66 -7.75 -1.13
CA GLU A 22 4.41 -8.53 -2.12
C GLU A 22 3.67 -8.64 -3.46
N ARG A 23 2.35 -8.83 -3.42
CA ARG A 23 1.52 -8.89 -4.63
C ARG A 23 1.47 -7.54 -5.35
N LEU A 24 1.29 -6.45 -4.62
CA LEU A 24 1.34 -5.08 -5.15
C LEU A 24 2.70 -4.77 -5.78
N LYS A 25 3.80 -5.11 -5.11
CA LYS A 25 5.15 -4.97 -5.66
C LYS A 25 5.36 -5.78 -6.93
N SER A 26 4.76 -6.96 -7.02
CA SER A 26 4.83 -7.80 -8.22
C SER A 26 4.13 -7.12 -9.42
N PHE A 27 3.00 -6.45 -9.18
CA PHE A 27 2.31 -5.66 -10.21
C PHE A 27 3.12 -4.44 -10.67
N VAL A 28 3.76 -3.73 -9.74
CA VAL A 28 4.66 -2.60 -10.05
C VAL A 28 5.87 -3.08 -10.86
N LYS A 29 6.52 -4.18 -10.44
CA LYS A 29 7.65 -4.77 -11.17
C LYS A 29 7.27 -5.21 -12.58
N ALA A 30 6.07 -5.76 -12.75
CA ALA A 30 5.54 -6.15 -14.05
C ALA A 30 5.10 -4.95 -14.91
N LYS A 31 5.12 -3.72 -14.37
CA LYS A 31 4.57 -2.49 -14.98
C LYS A 31 3.13 -2.68 -15.48
N ASN A 32 2.40 -3.56 -14.83
CA ASN A 32 1.03 -3.92 -15.19
C ASN A 32 0.21 -3.94 -13.91
N VAL A 33 -0.32 -2.77 -13.57
CA VAL A 33 -1.14 -2.58 -12.38
C VAL A 33 -2.61 -2.66 -12.81
N PRO A 34 -3.34 -3.73 -12.42
CA PRO A 34 -4.76 -3.83 -12.72
C PRO A 34 -5.57 -2.81 -11.91
N HIS A 35 -6.85 -2.66 -12.24
CA HIS A 35 -7.77 -1.89 -11.40
C HIS A 35 -7.93 -2.57 -10.03
N CYS A 36 -7.50 -1.89 -8.97
CA CYS A 36 -7.53 -2.39 -7.59
C CYS A 36 -8.65 -1.72 -6.79
N ILE A 37 -9.36 -2.52 -5.99
CA ILE A 37 -10.30 -2.04 -4.98
C ILE A 37 -9.72 -2.38 -3.61
N PHE A 38 -9.46 -1.35 -2.79
CA PHE A 38 -8.99 -1.52 -1.42
C PHE A 38 -10.18 -1.50 -0.45
N ALA A 39 -10.50 -2.64 0.16
CA ALA A 39 -11.63 -2.80 1.08
C ALA A 39 -11.19 -3.35 2.45
N GLY A 40 -11.91 -2.98 3.52
CA GLY A 40 -11.64 -3.42 4.90
C GLY A 40 -11.90 -2.37 5.98
N PRO A 41 -11.73 -2.72 7.27
CA PRO A 41 -12.04 -1.85 8.42
C PRO A 41 -11.30 -0.51 8.41
N PRO A 42 -11.83 0.57 9.02
CA PRO A 42 -11.12 1.86 9.09
C PRO A 42 -9.76 1.72 9.81
N GLY A 43 -8.77 2.51 9.40
CA GLY A 43 -7.43 2.50 10.01
C GLY A 43 -6.49 1.37 9.55
N THR A 44 -6.91 0.48 8.64
CA THR A 44 -6.07 -0.63 8.15
C THR A 44 -5.09 -0.26 7.03
N GLY A 45 -4.85 1.03 6.78
CA GLY A 45 -3.84 1.46 5.79
C GLY A 45 -4.22 1.33 4.32
N LYS A 46 -5.52 1.17 3.97
CA LYS A 46 -5.99 1.11 2.57
C LYS A 46 -5.59 2.33 1.73
N THR A 47 -5.88 3.53 2.25
CA THR A 47 -5.52 4.80 1.60
C THR A 47 -4.00 4.93 1.49
N THR A 48 -3.28 4.51 2.54
CA THR A 48 -1.82 4.47 2.54
C THR A 48 -1.28 3.52 1.46
N ALA A 49 -1.84 2.33 1.32
CA ALA A 49 -1.42 1.35 0.31
C ALA A 49 -1.57 1.88 -1.11
N ALA A 50 -2.69 2.54 -1.40
CA ALA A 50 -2.91 3.19 -2.69
C ALA A 50 -1.90 4.32 -2.96
N LEU A 51 -1.59 5.13 -1.93
CA LEU A 51 -0.59 6.20 -2.04
C LEU A 51 0.83 5.67 -2.21
N CYS A 52 1.21 4.60 -1.49
CA CYS A 52 2.50 3.94 -1.65
C CYS A 52 2.62 3.33 -3.05
N LEU A 53 1.58 2.63 -3.52
CA LEU A 53 1.54 2.03 -4.85
C LEU A 53 1.67 3.06 -5.98
N ALA A 54 1.16 4.28 -5.79
CA ALA A 54 1.30 5.35 -6.78
C ALA A 54 2.68 6.01 -6.79
N ARG A 55 3.51 5.77 -5.76
CA ARG A 55 4.85 6.34 -5.61
C ARG A 55 5.97 5.39 -6.03
N ASP A 56 5.75 4.09 -5.84
CA ASP A 56 6.63 2.98 -6.27
C ASP A 56 6.47 2.68 -7.77
#